data_AF-A0A8E6LD53-F1
#
_entry.id   AF-A0A8E6LD53-F1
#
_cell.length_a   1.000
_cell.length_b   1.000
_cell.length_c   1.000
_cell.angle_alpha   90.00
_cell.angle_beta   90.00
_cell.angle_gamma   90.00
#
_symmetry.space_group_name_H-M   'P 1'
#
loop_
_entity.id
_entity.type
_entity.pdbx_description
1 polymer ?
#
loop_
_entity_poly.entity_id
_entity_poly.type
_entity_poly.pdbx_seq_one_letter_code
_entity_poly.pdbx_strand_id
1 'polypeptide(L)'
;MAVEWVEVADSAVKIGLGALITIAGGWITLKLTHRHEIRKEAAAQRLKDKEKKAERYVEFLTLSQSLMQTYLYVQCEASNDDYLAYLRIHNEITITSGLVIRKAAFKLQFDVSTFILYNKTHDIELVTALRDEARNSVSAFQAIVNEEICNGKFGAASQ
;
A
#
# COMPACT_ATOMS: atom_id res chain seq x y z
N MET A 1 -66.06 -22.31 -31.28
CA MET A 1 -65.52 -20.98 -31.64
C MET A 1 -65.18 -20.10 -30.42
N ALA A 2 -65.94 -20.12 -29.31
CA ALA A 2 -65.60 -19.33 -28.11
C ALA A 2 -64.46 -19.92 -27.25
N VAL A 3 -64.22 -21.23 -27.30
CA VAL A 3 -63.24 -21.95 -26.45
C VAL A 3 -61.79 -21.75 -26.93
N GLU A 4 -61.59 -21.55 -28.23
CA GLU A 4 -60.28 -21.49 -28.89
C GLU A 4 -59.54 -20.17 -28.63
N TRP A 5 -60.27 -19.04 -28.62
CA TRP A 5 -59.69 -17.73 -28.27
C TRP A 5 -59.26 -17.63 -26.80
N VAL A 6 -59.96 -18.34 -25.92
CA VAL A 6 -59.63 -18.39 -24.49
C VAL A 6 -58.37 -19.21 -24.23
N GLU A 7 -58.18 -20.33 -24.94
CA GLU A 7 -56.94 -21.13 -24.86
C GLU A 7 -55.72 -20.40 -25.43
N VAL A 8 -55.89 -19.65 -26.53
CA VAL A 8 -54.82 -18.81 -27.10
C VAL A 8 -54.45 -17.67 -26.15
N ALA A 9 -55.44 -17.05 -25.51
CA ALA A 9 -55.20 -16.00 -24.52
C ALA A 9 -54.48 -16.52 -23.26
N ASP A 10 -54.88 -17.66 -22.72
CA ASP A 10 -54.20 -18.31 -21.57
C ASP A 10 -52.74 -18.68 -21.91
N SER A 11 -52.53 -19.21 -23.12
CA SER A 11 -51.19 -19.54 -23.61
C SER A 11 -50.31 -18.30 -23.77
N ALA A 12 -50.85 -17.21 -24.32
CA ALA A 12 -50.14 -15.94 -24.47
C ALA A 12 -49.78 -15.31 -23.10
N VAL A 13 -50.68 -15.38 -22.12
CA VAL A 13 -50.43 -14.91 -20.75
C VAL A 13 -49.34 -15.73 -20.07
N LYS A 14 -49.35 -17.06 -20.22
CA LYS A 14 -48.30 -17.94 -19.67
C LYS A 14 -46.94 -17.68 -20.30
N ILE A 15 -46.89 -17.49 -21.62
CA ILE A 15 -45.66 -17.13 -22.34
C ILE A 15 -45.14 -15.77 -21.89
N GLY A 16 -46.02 -14.76 -21.81
CA GLY A 16 -45.68 -13.41 -21.36
C GLY A 16 -45.18 -13.38 -19.91
N LEU A 17 -45.81 -14.14 -19.02
CA LEU A 17 -45.39 -14.26 -17.62
C LEU A 17 -44.03 -14.97 -17.50
N GLY A 18 -43.81 -16.06 -18.24
CA GLY A 18 -42.52 -16.75 -18.28
C GLY A 18 -41.39 -15.86 -18.81
N ALA A 19 -41.67 -15.06 -19.85
CA ALA A 19 -40.73 -14.09 -20.39
C ALA A 19 -40.40 -12.99 -19.36
N LEU A 20 -41.40 -12.47 -18.65
CA LEU A 20 -41.22 -11.44 -17.63
C LEU A 20 -40.40 -11.95 -16.44
N ILE A 21 -40.66 -13.18 -15.98
CA ILE A 21 -39.85 -13.85 -14.94
C ILE A 21 -38.41 -14.02 -15.40
N THR A 22 -38.19 -14.42 -16.66
CA THR A 22 -36.85 -14.61 -17.22
C THR A 22 -36.08 -13.29 -17.28
N ILE A 23 -36.72 -12.20 -17.72
CA ILE A 23 -36.10 -10.87 -17.77
C ILE A 23 -35.77 -10.38 -16.36
N ALA A 24 -36.70 -10.50 -15.41
CA ALA A 24 -36.49 -10.10 -14.02
C ALA A 24 -35.35 -10.92 -13.37
N GLY A 25 -35.35 -12.24 -13.57
CA GLY A 25 -34.31 -13.13 -13.07
C GLY A 25 -32.93 -12.83 -13.67
N GLY A 26 -32.87 -12.55 -14.98
CA GLY A 26 -31.66 -12.13 -15.66
C GLY A 26 -31.12 -10.80 -15.12
N TRP A 27 -31.99 -9.81 -14.91
CA TRP A 27 -31.61 -8.51 -14.34
C TRP A 27 -31.08 -8.62 -12.90
N ILE A 28 -31.74 -9.41 -12.05
CA ILE A 28 -31.29 -9.65 -10.67
C ILE A 28 -29.94 -10.35 -10.67
N THR A 29 -29.78 -11.41 -11.47
CA THR A 29 -28.53 -12.17 -11.57
C THR A 29 -27.40 -11.27 -12.04
N LEU A 30 -27.61 -10.48 -13.09
CA LEU A 30 -26.60 -9.56 -13.61
C LEU A 30 -26.17 -8.53 -12.56
N LYS A 31 -27.13 -7.95 -11.82
CA LYS A 31 -26.84 -6.96 -10.77
C LYS A 31 -26.05 -7.57 -9.61
N LEU A 32 -26.37 -8.80 -9.22
CA LEU A 32 -25.65 -9.53 -8.18
C LEU A 32 -24.22 -9.88 -8.63
N THR A 33 -24.07 -10.41 -9.84
CA THR A 33 -22.77 -10.75 -10.43
C THR A 33 -21.88 -9.52 -10.51
N HIS A 34 -22.36 -8.41 -11.06
CA HIS A 34 -21.58 -7.18 -11.19
C HIS A 34 -21.14 -6.62 -9.82
N ARG A 35 -22.01 -6.67 -8.81
CA ARG A 35 -21.64 -6.28 -7.44
C ARG A 35 -20.57 -7.20 -6.85
N HIS A 36 -20.64 -8.50 -7.13
CA HIS A 36 -19.64 -9.45 -6.69
C HIS A 36 -18.29 -9.20 -7.38
N GLU A 37 -18.30 -8.99 -8.69
CA GLU A 37 -17.10 -8.67 -9.48
C GLU A 37 -16.42 -7.39 -9.00
N ILE A 38 -17.17 -6.29 -8.81
CA ILE A 38 -16.62 -5.05 -8.25
C ILE A 38 -15.97 -5.29 -6.88
N ARG A 39 -16.63 -6.06 -6.01
CA ARG A 39 -16.10 -6.36 -4.66
C ARG A 39 -14.83 -7.19 -4.75
N LYS A 40 -14.79 -8.17 -5.65
CA LYS A 40 -13.64 -9.02 -5.90
C LYS A 40 -12.47 -8.21 -6.45
N GLU A 41 -12.70 -7.35 -7.43
CA GLU A 41 -11.69 -6.45 -7.99
C GLU A 41 -11.16 -5.47 -6.94
N ALA A 42 -12.05 -4.86 -6.15
CA ALA A 42 -11.65 -3.97 -5.07
C ALA A 42 -10.80 -4.69 -4.01
N ALA A 43 -11.13 -5.94 -3.67
CA ALA A 43 -10.32 -6.74 -2.75
C ALA A 43 -8.95 -7.09 -3.34
N ALA A 44 -8.90 -7.47 -4.62
CA ALA A 44 -7.65 -7.74 -5.32
C ALA A 44 -6.76 -6.49 -5.41
N GLN A 45 -7.34 -5.32 -5.70
CA GLN A 45 -6.61 -4.07 -5.75
C GLN A 45 -6.03 -3.70 -4.39
N ARG A 46 -6.81 -3.84 -3.31
CA ARG A 46 -6.33 -3.60 -1.94
C ARG A 46 -5.16 -4.50 -1.56
N LEU A 47 -5.17 -5.76 -2.00
CA LEU A 47 -4.06 -6.68 -1.77
C LEU A 47 -2.80 -6.19 -2.50
N LYS A 48 -2.92 -5.87 -3.79
CA LYS A 48 -1.81 -5.32 -4.60
C LYS A 48 -1.24 -4.04 -4.01
N ASP A 49 -2.09 -3.13 -3.54
CA ASP A 49 -1.65 -1.89 -2.91
C ASP A 49 -0.87 -2.15 -1.61
N LYS A 50 -1.30 -3.14 -0.82
CA LYS A 50 -0.58 -3.56 0.40
C LYS A 50 0.78 -4.18 0.06
N GLU A 51 0.83 -5.08 -0.92
CA GLU A 51 2.08 -5.72 -1.37
C GLU A 51 3.08 -4.68 -1.86
N LYS A 52 2.65 -3.75 -2.71
CA LYS A 52 3.50 -2.68 -3.23
C LYS A 52 4.01 -1.74 -2.14
N LYS A 53 3.19 -1.45 -1.12
CA LYS A 53 3.65 -0.68 0.05
C LYS A 53 4.69 -1.46 0.85
N ALA A 54 4.45 -2.74 1.11
CA ALA A 54 5.39 -3.59 1.85
C ALA A 54 6.74 -3.67 1.14
N GLU A 55 6.75 -3.87 -0.18
CA GLU A 55 7.96 -3.87 -1.01
C GLU A 55 8.76 -2.58 -0.83
N ARG A 56 8.12 -1.42 -0.99
CA ARG A 56 8.77 -0.10 -0.84
C ARG A 56 9.35 0.12 0.56
N TYR A 57 8.61 -0.27 1.60
CA TYR A 57 9.07 -0.12 2.98
C TYR A 57 10.28 -1.01 3.27
N VAL A 58 10.26 -2.26 2.77
CA VAL A 58 11.39 -3.18 2.87
C VAL A 58 12.60 -2.64 2.11
N GLU A 59 12.41 -2.12 0.90
CA GLU A 59 13.48 -1.50 0.10
C GLU A 59 14.10 -0.30 0.84
N PHE A 60 13.28 0.60 1.38
CA PHE A 60 13.76 1.77 2.13
C PHE A 60 14.53 1.39 3.40
N LEU A 61 14.05 0.39 4.15
CA LEU A 61 14.74 -0.15 5.32
C LEU A 61 16.08 -0.80 4.93
N THR A 62 16.09 -1.56 3.83
CA THR A 62 17.28 -2.25 3.31
C THR A 62 18.35 -1.25 2.88
N LEU A 63 17.96 -0.22 2.11
CA LEU A 63 18.87 0.85 1.70
C LEU A 63 19.38 1.64 2.91
N SER A 64 18.52 1.93 3.90
CA SER A 64 18.95 2.58 5.15
C SER A 64 20.08 1.80 5.83
N GLN A 65 19.87 0.50 6.04
CA GLN A 65 20.83 -0.37 6.71
C GLN A 65 22.10 -0.58 5.88
N SER A 66 21.97 -0.73 4.56
CA SER A 66 23.10 -0.86 3.63
C SER A 66 23.99 0.38 3.68
N LEU A 67 23.40 1.57 3.55
CA LEU A 67 24.14 2.84 3.64
C LEU A 67 24.83 2.98 5.00
N MET A 68 24.13 2.68 6.11
CA MET A 68 24.73 2.74 7.43
C MET A 68 25.92 1.77 7.60
N GLN A 69 25.87 0.59 6.98
CA GLN A 69 26.95 -0.39 7.05
C GLN A 69 28.13 -0.01 6.15
N THR A 70 27.86 0.46 4.93
CA THR A 70 28.87 0.90 3.96
C THR A 70 29.65 2.11 4.46
N TYR A 71 28.95 3.09 5.05
CA TYR A 71 29.52 4.35 5.52
C TYR A 71 29.80 4.37 7.04
N LEU A 72 30.06 3.20 7.63
CA LEU A 72 30.26 3.08 9.07
C LEU A 72 31.47 3.90 9.58
N TYR A 73 32.59 3.86 8.84
CA TYR A 73 33.84 4.55 9.19
C TYR A 73 34.31 5.53 8.12
N VAL A 74 33.51 5.72 7.07
CA VAL A 74 33.83 6.61 5.94
C VAL A 74 32.64 7.52 5.66
N GLN A 75 32.91 8.67 5.04
CA GLN A 75 31.89 9.63 4.67
C GLN A 75 31.29 9.28 3.30
N CYS A 76 29.98 9.45 3.15
CA CYS A 76 29.29 9.34 1.88
C CYS A 76 29.40 10.62 1.05
N GLU A 77 29.61 10.48 -0.25
CA GLU A 77 29.49 11.59 -1.20
C GLU A 77 28.02 11.83 -1.55
N ALA A 78 27.60 13.10 -1.60
CA ALA A 78 26.21 13.44 -1.90
C ALA A 78 25.76 13.00 -3.32
N SER A 79 26.70 12.79 -4.24
CA SER A 79 26.47 12.29 -5.60
C SER A 79 26.50 10.77 -5.71
N ASN A 80 26.64 10.04 -4.60
CA ASN A 80 26.70 8.58 -4.63
C ASN A 80 25.36 7.97 -5.07
N ASP A 81 25.42 7.02 -6.00
CA ASP A 81 24.23 6.41 -6.60
C ASP A 81 23.35 5.68 -5.58
N ASP A 82 23.94 4.99 -4.59
CA ASP A 82 23.17 4.30 -3.55
C ASP A 82 22.41 5.31 -2.68
N TYR A 83 23.02 6.47 -2.40
CA TYR A 83 22.35 7.55 -1.67
C TYR A 83 21.25 8.21 -2.50
N LEU A 84 21.45 8.41 -3.80
CA LEU A 84 20.40 8.92 -4.69
C LEU A 84 19.22 7.94 -4.82
N ALA A 85 19.50 6.64 -4.90
CA ALA A 85 18.47 5.59 -4.87
C ALA A 85 17.69 5.61 -3.55
N TYR A 86 18.39 5.81 -2.42
CA TYR A 86 17.78 5.98 -1.11
C TYR A 86 16.83 7.19 -1.02
N LEU A 87 17.25 8.34 -1.55
CA LEU A 87 16.40 9.53 -1.62
C LEU A 87 15.18 9.32 -2.51
N ARG A 88 15.35 8.58 -3.62
CA ARG A 88 14.25 8.25 -4.51
C ARG A 88 13.18 7.42 -3.80
N ILE A 89 13.54 6.33 -3.13
CA ILE A 89 12.55 5.50 -2.43
C ILE A 89 11.88 6.25 -1.28
N HIS A 90 12.62 7.12 -0.57
CA HIS A 90 12.07 8.02 0.43
C HIS A 90 10.98 8.93 -0.17
N ASN A 91 11.24 9.52 -1.34
CA ASN A 91 10.27 10.37 -2.03
C ASN A 91 9.04 9.58 -2.47
N GLU A 92 9.21 8.35 -2.96
CA GLU A 92 8.08 7.48 -3.30
C GLU A 92 7.20 7.18 -2.07
N ILE A 93 7.79 6.87 -0.92
CA ILE A 93 7.07 6.62 0.33
C ILE A 93 6.35 7.87 0.82
N THR A 94 7.03 9.01 0.87
CA THR A 94 6.44 10.25 1.41
C THR A 94 5.29 10.78 0.55
N ILE A 95 5.31 10.57 -0.76
CA ILE A 95 4.21 10.93 -1.67
C ILE A 95 3.03 9.97 -1.52
N THR A 96 3.27 8.67 -1.38
CA THR A 96 2.22 7.64 -1.46
C THR A 96 1.66 7.19 -0.11
N SER A 97 2.27 7.59 1.00
CA SER A 97 1.85 7.18 2.35
C SER A 97 1.17 8.29 3.15
N GLY A 98 0.42 7.86 4.17
CA GLY A 98 -0.27 8.73 5.11
C GLY A 98 0.68 9.51 6.03
N LEU A 99 0.12 10.47 6.78
CA LEU A 99 0.90 11.44 7.56
C LEU A 99 1.88 10.79 8.56
N VAL A 100 1.46 9.73 9.25
CA VAL A 100 2.28 9.04 10.26
C VAL A 100 3.54 8.43 9.63
N ILE A 101 3.35 7.65 8.57
CA ILE A 101 4.44 7.02 7.80
C ILE A 101 5.35 8.09 7.22
N ARG A 102 4.76 9.16 6.65
CA ARG A 102 5.51 10.27 6.05
C ARG A 102 6.44 10.92 7.06
N LYS A 103 5.94 11.27 8.26
CA LYS A 103 6.76 11.87 9.33
C LYS A 103 7.88 10.93 9.78
N ALA A 104 7.57 9.65 9.94
CA ALA A 104 8.56 8.65 10.33
C ALA A 104 9.63 8.45 9.25
N ALA A 105 9.24 8.44 7.96
CA ALA A 105 10.16 8.35 6.84
C ALA A 105 11.11 9.55 6.77
N PHE A 106 10.61 10.77 6.99
CA PHE A 106 11.45 11.97 7.05
C PHE A 106 12.46 11.91 8.21
N LYS A 107 12.05 11.47 9.40
CA LYS A 107 12.97 11.32 10.54
C LYS A 107 14.05 10.29 10.23
N LEU A 108 13.66 9.10 9.75
CA LEU A 108 14.60 8.05 9.36
C LEU A 108 15.58 8.53 8.29
N GLN A 109 15.09 9.15 7.21
CA GLN A 109 15.95 9.67 6.15
C GLN A 109 16.91 10.73 6.68
N PHE A 110 16.45 11.63 7.54
CA PHE A 110 17.30 12.65 8.14
C PHE A 110 18.42 12.03 8.99
N ASP A 111 18.10 11.06 9.86
CA ASP A 111 19.11 10.47 10.74
C ASP A 111 20.11 9.60 9.97
N VAL A 112 19.66 8.81 9.00
CA VAL A 112 20.54 8.02 8.14
C VAL A 112 21.44 8.94 7.31
N SER A 113 20.88 10.01 6.74
CA SER A 113 21.67 10.96 5.95
C SER A 113 22.68 11.71 6.81
N THR A 114 22.29 12.10 8.02
CA THR A 114 23.20 12.70 9.00
C THR A 114 24.32 11.73 9.34
N PHE A 115 23.98 10.47 9.64
CA PHE A 115 24.96 9.43 9.92
C PHE A 115 25.95 9.26 8.77
N ILE A 116 25.52 9.10 7.52
CA ILE A 116 26.43 8.79 6.41
C ILE A 116 27.20 10.01 5.87
N LEU A 117 26.61 11.21 5.91
CA LEU A 117 27.22 12.41 5.33
C LEU A 117 28.17 13.13 6.30
N TYR A 118 28.06 12.92 7.61
CA TYR A 118 29.02 13.51 8.55
C TYR A 118 30.40 12.88 8.39
N ASN A 119 31.43 13.73 8.45
CA ASN A 119 32.80 13.28 8.62
C ASN A 119 32.96 12.79 10.06
N LYS A 120 33.20 11.48 10.20
CA LYS A 120 33.33 10.79 11.49
C LYS A 120 34.73 10.21 11.67
N THR A 121 35.71 10.66 10.87
CA THR A 121 37.06 10.11 10.88
C THR A 121 37.72 10.31 12.24
N HIS A 122 38.22 9.21 12.82
CA HIS A 122 38.85 9.15 14.14
C HIS A 122 37.97 9.52 15.34
N ASP A 123 36.65 9.63 15.18
CA ASP A 123 35.72 9.94 16.28
C ASP A 123 34.73 8.78 16.50
N ILE A 124 35.14 7.81 17.33
CA ILE A 124 34.36 6.59 17.61
C ILE A 124 33.10 6.91 18.42
N GLU A 125 33.14 7.94 19.28
CA GLU A 125 31.99 8.35 20.08
C GLU A 125 30.90 8.95 19.18
N LEU A 126 31.29 9.80 18.23
CA LEU A 126 30.39 10.35 17.22
C LEU A 126 29.83 9.26 16.30
N VAL A 127 30.65 8.29 15.85
CA VAL A 127 30.16 7.14 15.08
C VAL A 127 29.08 6.39 15.84
N THR A 128 29.34 6.07 17.11
CA THR A 128 28.39 5.34 17.98
C THR A 128 27.10 6.12 18.15
N ALA A 129 27.18 7.39 18.52
CA ALA A 129 26.01 8.23 18.78
C ALA A 129 25.12 8.39 17.53
N LEU A 130 25.71 8.71 16.38
CA LEU A 130 24.97 8.87 15.13
C LEU A 130 24.38 7.54 14.64
N ARG A 131 25.12 6.43 14.83
CA ARG A 131 24.64 5.09 14.46
C ARG A 131 23.44 4.69 15.30
N ASP A 132 23.48 4.95 16.60
CA ASP A 132 22.40 4.60 17.51
C ASP A 132 21.14 5.41 17.20
N GLU A 133 21.27 6.70 16.91
CA GLU A 133 20.15 7.55 16.48
C GLU A 133 19.50 7.02 15.19
N ALA A 134 20.31 6.77 14.16
CA ALA A 134 19.81 6.23 12.90
C ALA A 134 19.17 4.85 13.07
N ARG A 135 19.77 3.97 13.89
CA ARG A 135 19.24 2.64 14.20
C ARG A 135 17.91 2.71 14.94
N ASN A 136 17.77 3.62 15.91
CA ASN A 136 16.53 3.83 16.64
C ASN A 136 15.41 4.26 15.69
N SER A 137 15.71 5.15 14.74
CA SER A 137 14.74 5.55 13.71
C SER A 137 14.40 4.44 12.72
N VAL A 138 15.36 3.57 12.37
CA VAL A 138 15.09 2.36 11.57
C VAL A 138 14.08 1.47 12.31
N SER A 139 14.33 1.21 13.60
CA SER A 139 13.43 0.40 14.43
C SER A 139 12.05 1.05 14.62
N ALA A 140 11.99 2.36 14.83
CA ALA A 140 10.74 3.09 14.96
C ALA A 140 9.92 3.05 13.65
N PHE A 141 10.55 3.30 12.50
CA PHE A 141 9.89 3.20 11.21
C PHE A 141 9.38 1.78 10.96
N GLN A 142 10.21 0.76 11.23
CA GLN A 142 9.83 -0.65 11.11
C GLN A 142 8.59 -1.00 11.95
N ALA A 143 8.51 -0.52 13.19
CA ALA A 143 7.34 -0.74 14.05
C ALA A 143 6.07 -0.09 13.46
N ILE A 144 6.18 1.15 12.98
CA ILE A 144 5.05 1.90 12.41
C ILE A 144 4.53 1.22 11.11
N VAL A 145 5.43 0.83 10.20
CA VAL A 145 5.01 0.16 8.96
C VAL A 145 4.46 -1.25 9.21
N ASN A 146 4.98 -1.95 10.24
CA ASN A 146 4.41 -3.23 10.66
C ASN A 146 2.96 -3.05 11.12
N GLU A 147 2.68 -2.01 11.90
CA GLU A 147 1.32 -1.72 12.34
C GLU A 147 0.39 -1.37 11.15
N GLU A 148 0.86 -0.60 10.17
CA GLU A 148 0.08 -0.32 8.95
C GLU A 148 -0.25 -1.61 8.17
N ILE A 149 0.74 -2.47 7.96
CA ILE A 149 0.60 -3.69 7.14
C ILE A 149 -0.23 -4.75 7.86
N CYS A 150 0.12 -5.06 9.11
CA CYS A 150 -0.46 -6.16 9.88
C CYS A 150 -1.83 -5.78 10.48
N ASN A 151 -1.97 -4.56 11.01
CA ASN A 151 -3.18 -4.16 11.74
C ASN A 151 -4.12 -3.28 10.91
N GLY A 152 -3.66 -2.70 9.79
CA GLY A 152 -4.48 -1.87 8.90
C GLY A 152 -5.05 -0.59 9.55
N LYS A 153 -4.51 -0.18 10.71
CA LYS A 153 -5.16 0.79 11.61
C LYS A 153 -4.83 2.27 11.38
N PHE A 154 -3.96 2.63 10.44
CA PHE A 154 -3.71 4.04 10.14
C PHE A 154 -4.31 4.44 8.80
N GLY A 155 -5.57 4.90 8.87
CA GLY A 155 -6.36 5.35 7.73
C GLY A 155 -7.85 5.58 8.05
N ALA A 156 -8.36 5.01 9.14
CA ALA A 156 -9.69 5.31 9.67
C ALA A 156 -9.63 6.43 10.71
N ALA A 157 -9.02 7.57 10.36
CA ALA A 157 -9.25 8.80 11.11
C ALA A 157 -10.53 9.44 10.54
N SER A 158 -11.62 9.23 11.28
CA SER A 158 -12.85 10.04 11.31
C SER A 158 -13.15 10.90 10.07
N GLN A 159 -14.08 10.42 9.24
CA GLN A 159 -15.09 11.28 8.64
C GLN A 159 -16.46 10.73 9.03
#